data_AF-A0A8S0FKH9-F1
#
_entry.id   AF-A0A8S0FKH9-F1
#
_cell.length_a   1.000
_cell.length_b   1.000
_cell.length_c   1.000
_cell.angle_alpha   90.00
_cell.angle_beta   90.00
_cell.angle_gamma   90.00
#
_symmetry.space_group_name_H-M   'P 1'
#
loop_
_entity.id
_entity.type
_entity.pdbx_description
1 polymer ?
#
loop_
_entity_poly.entity_id
_entity_poly.type
_entity_poly.pdbx_seq_one_letter_code
_entity_poly.pdbx_strand_id
1 'polypeptide(L)'
;MRKLKGLEPFISVSVVNPLMLENGWTFDDSFPGASGDTLYQHEFLYQLYLHADPHYSGRVTVPVLWDKKNHTIVSNESAEIIRMFNTAFDALGAKAGDYYPPALQPKIDELNGWIYDTINNQNNPRRV
;
A
#
# COMPACT_ATOMS: atom_id res chain seq x y z
N MET A 1 10.31 -1.43 1.13
CA MET A 1 10.25 -1.30 2.60
C MET A 1 10.06 -2.64 3.32
N ARG A 2 8.96 -3.40 3.10
CA ARG A 2 8.69 -4.70 3.78
C ARG A 2 9.92 -5.64 3.86
N LYS A 3 10.59 -5.88 2.73
CA LYS A 3 11.81 -6.72 2.67
C LYS A 3 13.01 -6.14 3.43
N LEU A 4 13.24 -4.83 3.30
CA LEU A 4 14.36 -4.13 3.91
C LEU A 4 14.28 -4.19 5.45
N LYS A 5 13.08 -3.96 5.99
CA LYS A 5 12.79 -4.04 7.43
C LYS A 5 12.51 -5.46 7.92
N GLY A 6 12.56 -6.47 7.07
CA GLY A 6 12.35 -7.88 7.45
C GLY A 6 10.94 -8.16 7.97
N LEU A 7 9.92 -7.48 7.44
CA LEU A 7 8.55 -7.52 7.96
C LEU A 7 7.71 -8.67 7.41
N GLU A 8 8.32 -9.62 6.69
CA GLU A 8 7.61 -10.77 6.15
C GLU A 8 6.85 -11.61 7.20
N PRO A 9 7.37 -11.81 8.43
CA PRO A 9 6.64 -12.53 9.48
C PRO A 9 5.42 -11.77 10.01
N PHE A 10 5.41 -10.43 9.93
CA PHE A 10 4.36 -9.60 10.50
C PHE A 10 3.28 -9.23 9.47
N ILE A 11 3.66 -9.13 8.20
CA ILE A 11 2.81 -8.57 7.15
C ILE A 11 2.67 -9.59 6.02
N SER A 12 1.52 -10.25 5.97
CA SER A 12 1.09 -11.05 4.82
C SER A 12 0.75 -10.14 3.63
N VAL A 13 0.79 -10.68 2.42
CA VAL A 13 0.53 -9.94 1.17
C VAL A 13 -0.46 -10.71 0.31
N SER A 14 -1.41 -9.99 -0.28
CA SER A 14 -2.24 -10.44 -1.40
C SER A 14 -1.87 -9.59 -2.61
N VAL A 15 -1.79 -10.20 -3.79
CA VAL A 15 -1.42 -9.54 -5.06
C VAL A 15 -2.61 -9.61 -6.00
N VAL A 16 -3.11 -8.44 -6.39
CA VAL A 16 -4.19 -8.27 -7.38
C VAL A 16 -3.73 -8.72 -8.77
N ASN A 17 -4.70 -9.04 -9.63
CA ASN A 17 -4.43 -9.29 -11.04
C ASN A 17 -3.87 -8.01 -11.70
N PRO A 18 -2.83 -8.11 -12.56
CA PRO A 18 -2.29 -6.94 -13.25
C PRO A 18 -3.27 -6.31 -14.26
N LEU A 19 -4.29 -7.05 -14.71
CA LEU A 19 -5.26 -6.58 -15.69
C LEU A 19 -6.35 -5.73 -15.02
N MET A 20 -6.30 -4.41 -15.24
CA MET A 20 -7.26 -3.45 -14.70
C MET A 20 -8.26 -3.02 -15.78
N LEU A 21 -9.49 -3.52 -15.71
CA LEU A 21 -10.59 -3.24 -16.67
C LEU A 21 -11.71 -2.41 -16.02
N GLU A 22 -12.98 -2.67 -16.36
CA GLU A 22 -14.14 -1.89 -15.93
C GLU A 22 -14.35 -1.85 -14.41
N ASN A 23 -13.97 -2.91 -13.70
CA ASN A 23 -14.13 -3.02 -12.24
C ASN A 23 -12.88 -2.59 -11.45
N GLY A 24 -11.88 -2.02 -12.13
CA GLY A 24 -10.60 -1.67 -11.52
C GLY A 24 -9.77 -2.91 -11.19
N TRP A 25 -9.10 -2.88 -10.03
CA TRP A 25 -8.25 -3.98 -9.58
C TRP A 25 -9.08 -5.20 -9.15
N THR A 26 -8.77 -6.36 -9.73
CA THR A 26 -9.45 -7.62 -9.44
C THR A 26 -8.55 -8.57 -8.65
N PHE A 27 -9.16 -9.55 -7.99
CA PHE A 27 -8.49 -10.67 -7.34
C PHE A 27 -8.59 -11.95 -8.18
N ASP A 28 -8.77 -11.82 -9.49
CA ASP A 28 -8.61 -12.93 -10.42
C ASP A 28 -7.17 -13.49 -10.30
N ASP A 29 -7.03 -14.77 -9.99
CA ASP A 29 -5.75 -15.45 -9.72
C ASP A 29 -5.23 -16.24 -10.93
N SER A 30 -5.84 -16.10 -12.11
CA SER A 30 -5.41 -16.79 -13.33
C SER A 30 -4.05 -16.32 -13.86
N PHE A 31 -3.58 -15.13 -13.46
CA PHE A 31 -2.29 -14.58 -13.86
C PHE A 31 -1.16 -15.06 -12.92
N PRO A 32 -0.04 -15.61 -13.45
CA PRO A 32 1.09 -16.02 -12.61
C PRO A 32 1.61 -14.91 -11.68
N GLY A 33 1.49 -15.12 -10.37
CA GLY A 33 1.92 -14.17 -9.34
C GLY A 33 0.78 -13.32 -8.76
N ALA A 34 -0.41 -13.32 -9.36
CA ALA A 34 -1.63 -12.92 -8.67
C ALA A 34 -1.99 -14.01 -7.65
N SER A 35 -2.48 -13.60 -6.48
CA SER A 35 -2.79 -14.54 -5.38
C SER A 35 -4.28 -14.66 -5.08
N GLY A 36 -5.10 -13.84 -5.73
CA GLY A 36 -6.44 -13.50 -5.26
C GLY A 36 -6.44 -12.86 -3.87
N ASP A 37 -7.63 -12.69 -3.31
CA ASP A 37 -7.82 -12.24 -1.92
C ASP A 37 -7.66 -13.42 -0.96
N THR A 38 -6.49 -13.45 -0.32
CA THR A 38 -6.12 -14.50 0.63
C THR A 38 -6.76 -14.35 2.01
N LEU A 39 -7.58 -13.31 2.23
CA LEU A 39 -8.30 -13.09 3.49
C LEU A 39 -9.79 -13.41 3.37
N TYR A 40 -10.50 -12.76 2.45
CA TYR A 40 -11.96 -12.85 2.37
C TYR A 40 -12.49 -13.40 1.05
N GLN A 41 -11.59 -13.76 0.12
CA GLN A 41 -11.93 -14.29 -1.20
C GLN A 41 -12.86 -13.33 -1.98
N HIS A 42 -12.69 -12.02 -1.77
CA HIS A 42 -13.31 -11.00 -2.60
C HIS A 42 -12.84 -11.13 -4.06
N GLU A 43 -13.71 -10.76 -4.99
CA GLU A 43 -13.43 -10.75 -6.43
C GLU A 43 -12.76 -9.44 -6.87
N PHE A 44 -13.07 -8.33 -6.17
CA PHE A 44 -12.62 -6.99 -6.54
C PHE A 44 -12.06 -6.23 -5.35
N LEU A 45 -11.03 -5.41 -5.58
CA LEU A 45 -10.41 -4.61 -4.52
C LEU A 45 -11.40 -3.61 -3.90
N TYR A 46 -12.38 -3.10 -4.68
CA TYR A 46 -13.37 -2.16 -4.16
C TYR A 46 -14.25 -2.78 -3.07
N GLN A 47 -14.43 -4.11 -3.08
CA GLN A 47 -15.22 -4.79 -2.05
C GLN A 47 -14.53 -4.66 -0.68
N LEU A 48 -13.19 -4.58 -0.65
CA LEU A 48 -12.42 -4.33 0.58
C LEU A 48 -12.65 -2.90 1.12
N TYR A 49 -12.79 -1.92 0.22
CA TYR A 49 -13.16 -0.54 0.59
C TYR A 49 -14.60 -0.47 1.11
N LEU A 50 -15.54 -1.14 0.44
CA LEU A 50 -16.94 -1.22 0.90
C LEU A 50 -17.09 -2.02 2.20
N HIS A 51 -16.20 -2.98 2.46
CA HIS A 51 -16.15 -3.71 3.72
C HIS A 51 -15.76 -2.78 4.88
N ALA A 52 -14.79 -1.89 4.65
CA ALA A 52 -14.38 -0.90 5.66
C ALA A 52 -15.40 0.24 5.83
N ASP A 53 -16.02 0.69 4.74
CA ASP A 53 -17.06 1.72 4.71
C ASP A 53 -18.09 1.44 3.59
N PRO A 54 -19.31 0.99 3.93
CA PRO A 54 -20.35 0.69 2.95
C PRO A 54 -20.79 1.88 2.07
N HIS A 55 -20.47 3.11 2.49
CA HIS A 55 -20.79 4.34 1.77
C HIS A 55 -19.56 4.98 1.12
N TYR A 56 -18.45 4.24 1.02
CA TYR A 56 -17.21 4.76 0.48
C TYR A 56 -17.40 5.37 -0.91
N SER A 57 -16.94 6.62 -1.06
CA SER A 57 -16.89 7.32 -2.33
C SER A 57 -15.46 7.82 -2.55
N GLY A 58 -14.81 7.33 -3.60
CA GLY A 58 -13.42 7.67 -3.87
C GLY A 58 -12.76 6.71 -4.85
N ARG A 59 -11.44 6.86 -5.01
CA ARG A 59 -10.65 5.97 -5.86
C ARG A 59 -10.25 4.73 -5.10
N VAL A 60 -10.41 3.59 -5.74
CA VAL A 60 -9.96 2.29 -5.24
C VAL A 60 -8.53 2.07 -5.73
N THR A 61 -7.55 2.30 -4.86
CA THR A 61 -6.12 2.28 -5.20
C THR A 61 -5.36 1.21 -4.43
N VAL A 62 -4.25 0.76 -5.02
CA VAL A 62 -3.17 0.06 -4.33
C VAL A 62 -2.04 1.04 -3.99
N PRO A 63 -1.25 0.81 -2.93
CA PRO A 63 -1.38 -0.28 -1.95
C PRO A 63 -2.52 -0.03 -0.94
N VAL A 64 -2.95 -1.09 -0.24
CA VAL A 64 -3.84 -1.02 0.92
C VAL A 64 -3.16 -1.74 2.09
N LEU A 65 -2.98 -1.04 3.21
CA LEU A 65 -2.63 -1.63 4.49
C LEU A 65 -3.91 -1.94 5.26
N TRP A 66 -4.18 -3.23 5.47
CA TRP A 66 -5.43 -3.72 6.06
C TRP A 66 -5.22 -4.21 7.50
N ASP A 67 -6.14 -3.84 8.39
CA ASP A 67 -6.22 -4.37 9.75
C ASP A 67 -7.15 -5.58 9.79
N LYS A 68 -6.57 -6.77 9.97
CA LYS A 68 -7.34 -8.03 10.06
C LYS A 68 -8.18 -8.14 11.33
N LYS A 69 -7.85 -7.41 12.40
CA LYS A 69 -8.56 -7.46 13.67
C LYS A 69 -9.82 -6.60 13.65
N ASN A 70 -9.70 -5.38 13.12
CA ASN A 70 -10.80 -4.42 13.07
C ASN A 70 -11.53 -4.43 11.72
N HIS A 71 -11.08 -5.24 10.76
CA HIS A 71 -11.68 -5.36 9.43
C HIS A 71 -11.81 -4.02 8.71
N THR A 72 -10.73 -3.23 8.71
CA THR A 72 -10.73 -1.88 8.13
C THR A 72 -9.39 -1.51 7.48
N ILE A 73 -9.40 -0.46 6.66
CA ILE A 73 -8.21 0.08 6.02
C ILE A 73 -7.47 0.96 7.03
N VAL A 74 -6.20 0.63 7.31
CA VAL A 74 -5.30 1.48 8.13
C VAL A 74 -4.82 2.68 7.30
N SER A 75 -4.35 2.42 6.08
CA SER A 75 -3.94 3.46 5.13
C SER A 75 -3.92 2.89 3.71
N ASN A 76 -4.20 3.74 2.74
CA ASN A 76 -3.97 3.49 1.32
C ASN A 76 -2.95 4.48 0.71
N GLU A 77 -2.24 5.25 1.55
CA GLU A 77 -1.19 6.18 1.12
C GLU A 77 0.18 5.51 1.26
N SER A 78 0.79 5.21 0.12
CA SER A 78 2.06 4.51 0.04
C SER A 78 3.20 5.19 0.81
N ALA A 79 3.27 6.53 0.80
CA ALA A 79 4.32 7.29 1.47
C ALA A 79 4.21 7.18 3.00
N GLU A 80 2.99 7.15 3.54
CA GLU A 80 2.76 6.93 4.97
C GLU A 80 3.03 5.49 5.37
N ILE A 81 2.57 4.51 4.58
CA ILE A 81 2.78 3.09 4.85
C ILE A 81 4.27 2.77 4.99
N ILE A 82 5.12 3.28 4.09
CA ILE A 82 6.57 3.03 4.19
C ILE A 82 7.20 3.70 5.42
N ARG A 83 6.69 4.85 5.87
CA ARG A 83 7.14 5.50 7.11
C ARG A 83 6.69 4.71 8.35
N MET A 84 5.47 4.17 8.35
CA MET A 84 5.01 3.26 9.42
C MET A 84 5.90 2.02 9.50
N PHE A 85 6.18 1.37 8.36
CA PHE A 85 7.04 0.18 8.31
C PHE A 85 8.47 0.47 8.74
N ASN A 86 8.94 1.70 8.58
CA ASN A 86 10.30 2.10 8.92
C ASN A 86 10.61 1.96 10.42
N THR A 87 9.63 2.17 11.30
CA THR A 87 9.88 2.24 12.76
C THR A 87 8.88 1.47 13.63
N ALA A 88 7.64 1.25 13.19
CA ALA A 88 6.57 0.72 14.06
C ALA A 88 6.82 -0.71 14.59
N PHE A 89 7.70 -1.47 13.94
CA PHE A 89 8.02 -2.86 14.29
C PHE A 89 9.42 -3.02 14.91
N ASP A 90 10.13 -1.93 15.20
CA ASP A 90 11.53 -1.98 15.67
C ASP A 90 11.65 -2.73 17.00
N ALA A 91 10.73 -2.49 17.93
CA ALA A 91 10.69 -3.20 19.22
C ALA A 91 10.22 -4.66 19.10
N LEU A 92 9.73 -5.07 17.93
CA LEU A 92 9.15 -6.41 17.68
C LEU A 92 10.10 -7.31 16.86
N GLY A 93 11.30 -6.86 16.54
CA GLY A 93 12.30 -7.66 15.82
C GLY A 93 12.39 -7.35 14.32
N ALA A 94 11.91 -6.18 13.87
CA ALA A 94 12.25 -5.69 12.54
C ALA A 94 13.77 -5.52 12.39
N LYS A 95 14.27 -5.69 11.15
CA LYS A 95 15.69 -5.48 10.86
C LYS A 95 16.06 -4.02 11.14
N ALA A 96 17.26 -3.83 11.71
CA ALA A 96 17.83 -2.51 11.92
C ALA A 96 17.95 -1.76 10.58
N GLY A 97 17.64 -0.47 10.62
CA GLY A 97 17.63 0.40 9.45
C GLY A 97 16.57 1.49 9.60
N ASP A 98 17.00 2.74 9.45
CA ASP A 98 16.14 3.91 9.42
C ASP A 98 16.33 4.60 8.06
N TYR A 99 15.28 4.58 7.25
CA TYR A 99 15.23 5.15 5.91
C TYR A 99 14.68 6.58 5.89
N TYR A 100 14.34 7.15 7.06
CA TYR A 100 13.93 8.54 7.23
C TYR A 100 14.48 9.14 8.53
N PRO A 101 15.82 9.08 8.75
CA PRO A 101 16.43 9.46 10.01
C PRO A 101 16.39 10.98 10.21
N PRO A 102 16.19 11.48 11.45
CA PRO A 102 15.99 12.91 11.73
C PRO A 102 16.99 13.85 11.06
N ALA A 103 18.28 13.47 11.03
CA ALA A 103 19.35 14.28 10.44
C ALA A 103 19.24 14.47 8.92
N LEU A 104 18.53 13.58 8.21
CA LEU A 104 18.38 13.62 6.76
C LEU A 104 16.97 14.01 6.31
N GLN A 105 15.99 14.09 7.23
CA GLN A 105 14.60 14.40 6.89
C GLN A 105 14.43 15.63 5.99
N PRO A 106 15.07 16.79 6.27
CA PRO A 106 14.90 17.97 5.41
C PRO A 106 15.31 17.73 3.96
N LYS A 107 16.44 17.02 3.76
CA LYS A 107 16.93 16.68 2.41
C LYS A 107 16.05 15.64 1.73
N ILE A 108 15.58 14.65 2.49
CA ILE A 108 14.69 13.61 1.95
C ILE A 108 13.35 14.22 1.52
N ASP A 109 12.78 15.12 2.32
CA ASP A 109 11.52 15.78 1.99
C ASP A 109 11.65 16.74 0.80
N GLU A 110 12.75 17.50 0.72
CA GLU A 110 13.07 18.33 -0.44
C GLU A 110 13.14 17.47 -1.72
N LEU A 111 13.90 16.37 -1.70
CA LEU A 111 14.03 15.47 -2.83
C LEU A 111 12.69 14.83 -3.20
N ASN A 112 11.95 14.31 -2.21
CA ASN A 112 10.67 13.67 -2.45
C ASN A 112 9.65 14.62 -3.09
N GLY A 113 9.65 15.91 -2.71
CA GLY A 113 8.73 16.90 -3.26
C GLY A 113 8.89 17.02 -4.78
N TRP A 114 10.06 17.45 -5.25
CA TRP A 114 10.24 17.65 -6.69
C TRP A 114 10.24 16.35 -7.48
N ILE A 115 10.76 15.24 -6.93
CA ILE A 115 10.72 13.93 -7.61
C ILE A 115 9.27 13.47 -7.79
N TYR A 116 8.43 13.65 -6.77
CA TYR A 116 7.03 13.27 -6.88
C TYR A 116 6.31 14.09 -7.94
N ASP A 117 6.45 15.41 -7.88
CA ASP A 117 5.73 16.34 -8.76
C ASP A 117 6.20 16.24 -10.22
N THR A 118 7.50 16.07 -10.44
CA THR A 118 8.09 16.18 -11.79
C THR A 118 8.42 14.84 -12.44
N ILE A 119 8.56 13.75 -11.69
CA ILE A 119 8.93 12.43 -12.22
C ILE A 119 7.82 11.41 -11.98
N ASN A 120 7.47 11.14 -10.71
CA ASN A 120 6.56 10.04 -10.39
C ASN A 120 5.12 10.29 -10.89
N ASN A 121 4.66 11.54 -10.82
CA ASN A 121 3.29 11.91 -11.19
C ASN A 121 3.19 12.59 -12.57
N GLN A 122 4.28 12.70 -13.32
CA GLN A 122 4.36 13.47 -14.58
C GLN A 122 3.38 12.98 -15.68
N ASN A 123 2.93 11.73 -15.60
CA ASN A 123 2.04 11.10 -16.58
C ASN A 123 0.66 10.72 -16.03
N ASN A 124 0.16 11.43 -15.01
CA ASN A 124 -1.18 11.17 -14.46
C ASN A 124 -2.18 12.23 -14.94
N PRO A 125 -2.75 12.14 -16.16
CA PRO A 125 -3.64 13.15 -16.75
C PRO A 125 -5.02 13.25 -16.06
N ARG A 126 -5.21 12.64 -14.88
CA ARG A 126 -6.52 12.48 -14.23
C ARG A 126 -6.60 13.19 -12.88
N ARG A 127 -6.04 14.40 -12.73
CA ARG A 127 -6.33 15.28 -11.57
C ARG A 127 -6.56 16.73 -12.03
N VAL A 128 -7.42 16.89 -13.02
CA VAL A 128 -8.26 18.09 -13.20
C VAL A 128 -9.71 17.65 -13.12
#